data_AF-A0A355RDP8-F1
#
_entry.id   AF-A0A355RDP8-F1
#
_cell.length_a   1.000
_cell.length_b   1.000
_cell.length_c   1.000
_cell.angle_alpha   90.00
_cell.angle_beta   90.00
_cell.angle_gamma   90.00
#
_symmetry.space_group_name_H-M   'P 1'
#
loop_
_entity.id
_entity.type
_entity.pdbx_description
1 polymer ?
#
loop_
_entity_poly.entity_id
_entity_poly.type
_entity_poly.pdbx_seq_one_letter_code
_entity_poly.pdbx_strand_id
1 'polypeptide(L)'
;RFVADLIVGSEMPTMLVLLSMMLILLIMGAFMDWVGIVLLIIPVFLPIVLRLPIQEIGIFGELNPRHVATWFGVLFCMNMQVSFLSPPFGPAAFYLKSVAPAHISLTDIFKGFLPFIGIQLMALSVLLIWPPIVSILL
;
A
#
# COMPACT_ATOMS: atom_id res chain seq x y z
N ARG A 1 4.87 14.37 -16.56
CA ARG A 1 4.07 15.59 -16.76
C ARG A 1 2.71 15.20 -17.36
N PHE A 2 2.65 14.70 -18.59
CA PHE A 2 1.39 14.27 -19.25
C PHE A 2 0.42 13.40 -18.42
N VAL A 3 0.88 12.33 -17.76
CA VAL A 3 0.00 11.44 -16.96
C VAL A 3 -0.52 12.15 -15.70
N ALA A 4 0.30 12.97 -15.05
CA ALA A 4 -0.12 13.74 -13.87
C ALA A 4 -1.16 14.81 -14.25
N ASP A 5 -0.97 15.46 -15.40
CA ASP A 5 -1.90 16.48 -15.90
C ASP A 5 -3.23 15.86 -16.38
N LEU A 6 -3.22 14.63 -16.91
CA LEU A 6 -4.43 13.87 -17.26
C LEU A 6 -5.24 13.42 -16.04
N ILE A 7 -4.59 13.05 -14.95
CA ILE A 7 -5.25 12.64 -13.70
C ILE A 7 -5.79 13.85 -12.93
N VAL A 8 -5.08 14.98 -12.98
CA VAL A 8 -5.54 16.23 -12.34
C VAL A 8 -6.63 16.91 -13.17
N GLY A 9 -6.60 16.79 -14.50
CA GLY A 9 -7.61 17.35 -15.40
C GLY A 9 -8.92 16.55 -15.49
N SER A 10 -8.99 15.34 -14.93
CA SER A 10 -10.16 14.46 -15.02
C SER A 10 -11.21 14.67 -13.91
N GLU A 11 -11.05 15.71 -13.06
CA GLU A 11 -11.89 15.93 -11.86
C GLU A 11 -12.03 14.67 -10.97
N MET A 12 -11.05 13.76 -11.02
CA MET A 12 -11.10 12.52 -10.26
C MET A 12 -10.87 12.80 -8.77
N PRO A 13 -11.69 12.23 -7.87
CA PRO A 13 -11.50 12.40 -6.43
C PRO A 13 -10.11 11.94 -6.00
N THR A 14 -9.41 12.73 -5.19
CA THR A 14 -8.06 12.43 -4.69
C THR A 14 -7.95 11.03 -4.09
N MET A 15 -8.96 10.59 -3.35
CA MET A 15 -9.04 9.25 -2.77
C MET A 15 -9.10 8.14 -3.83
N LEU A 16 -9.76 8.37 -4.96
CA LEU A 16 -9.82 7.39 -6.05
C LEU A 16 -8.43 7.20 -6.68
N VAL A 17 -7.69 8.30 -6.88
CA VAL A 17 -6.31 8.26 -7.37
C VAL A 17 -5.45 7.45 -6.41
N LEU A 18 -5.51 7.74 -5.10
CA LEU A 18 -4.76 7.01 -4.08
C LEU A 18 -5.09 5.52 -4.05
N LEU A 19 -6.38 5.15 -4.06
CA LEU A 19 -6.80 3.76 -4.10
C LEU A 19 -6.31 3.04 -5.37
N SER A 20 -6.32 3.72 -6.51
CA SER A 20 -5.78 3.17 -7.76
C SER A 20 -4.27 2.94 -7.66
N MET A 21 -3.52 3.85 -7.04
CA MET A 21 -2.08 3.71 -6.82
C MET A 21 -1.78 2.55 -5.88
N MET A 22 -2.55 2.38 -4.80
CA MET A 22 -2.42 1.26 -3.88
C MET A 22 -2.71 -0.08 -4.55
N LEU A 23 -3.74 -0.14 -5.39
CA LEU A 23 -4.06 -1.34 -6.17
C LEU A 23 -2.92 -1.68 -7.14
N ILE A 24 -2.36 -0.68 -7.82
CA ILE A 24 -1.19 -0.87 -8.69
C ILE A 24 -0.01 -1.42 -7.87
N LEU A 25 0.29 -0.84 -6.70
CA LEU A 25 1.37 -1.33 -5.83
C LEU A 25 1.16 -2.78 -5.40
N LEU A 26 -0.07 -3.15 -5.02
CA LEU A 26 -0.40 -4.52 -4.62
C LEU A 26 -0.28 -5.51 -5.78
N ILE A 27 -0.66 -5.12 -7.00
CA ILE A 27 -0.47 -5.94 -8.20
C ILE A 27 1.03 -6.02 -8.56
N MET A 28 1.78 -4.92 -8.45
CA MET A 28 3.22 -4.91 -8.76
C MET A 28 4.03 -5.77 -7.81
N GLY A 29 3.62 -5.88 -6.55
CA GLY A 29 4.24 -6.79 -5.58
C GLY A 29 4.11 -8.28 -5.93
N ALA A 30 3.26 -8.63 -6.91
CA ALA A 30 3.25 -9.97 -7.50
C ALA A 30 4.40 -10.20 -8.50
N PHE A 31 4.86 -9.14 -9.18
CA PHE A 31 5.82 -9.23 -10.29
C PHE A 31 7.25 -8.87 -9.88
N MET A 32 7.40 -7.98 -8.90
CA MET A 32 8.69 -7.46 -8.45
C MET A 32 8.74 -7.38 -6.93
N ASP A 33 9.93 -7.47 -6.38
CA ASP A 33 10.15 -7.33 -4.95
C ASP A 33 9.96 -5.88 -4.49
N TRP A 34 9.83 -5.68 -3.17
CA TRP A 34 9.62 -4.35 -2.60
C TRP A 34 10.77 -3.39 -2.95
N VAL A 35 12.01 -3.89 -3.09
CA VAL A 35 13.17 -3.08 -3.49
C VAL A 35 13.00 -2.56 -4.90
N GLY A 36 12.62 -3.41 -5.86
CA GLY A 36 12.31 -3.01 -7.23
C GLY A 36 11.20 -1.96 -7.30
N ILE A 37 10.14 -2.11 -6.50
CA ILE A 37 9.04 -1.13 -6.46
C ILE A 37 9.51 0.22 -5.89
N VAL A 38 10.30 0.21 -4.82
CA VAL A 38 10.88 1.44 -4.25
C VAL A 38 11.78 2.15 -5.25
N LEU A 39 12.58 1.42 -6.02
CA LEU A 39 13.52 2.02 -6.96
C LEU A 39 12.86 2.50 -8.26
N LEU A 40 11.81 1.83 -8.73
CA LEU A 40 11.19 2.12 -10.03
C LEU A 40 9.90 2.91 -9.93
N ILE A 41 9.02 2.58 -8.99
CA ILE A 41 7.65 3.11 -8.92
C ILE A 41 7.54 4.31 -7.98
N ILE A 42 8.16 4.25 -6.81
CA ILE A 42 8.08 5.34 -5.82
C ILE A 42 8.58 6.70 -6.35
N PRO A 43 9.67 6.80 -7.14
CA PRO A 43 10.10 8.07 -7.71
C PRO A 43 9.08 8.69 -8.68
N VAL A 44 8.21 7.87 -9.27
CA VAL A 44 7.12 8.32 -10.15
C VAL A 44 5.89 8.71 -9.33
N PHE A 45 5.56 7.92 -8.31
CA PHE A 45 4.32 8.08 -7.53
C PHE A 45 4.42 9.21 -6.50
N LEU A 46 5.55 9.36 -5.83
CA LEU A 46 5.73 10.36 -4.78
C LEU A 46 5.48 11.81 -5.28
N PRO A 47 6.01 12.26 -6.43
CA PRO A 47 5.71 13.58 -6.96
C PRO A 47 4.24 13.81 -7.31
N ILE A 48 3.49 12.74 -7.64
CA ILE A 48 2.06 12.81 -7.90
C ILE A 48 1.33 13.04 -6.57
N VAL A 49 1.63 12.23 -5.54
CA VAL A 49 1.01 12.37 -4.22
C VAL A 49 1.28 13.73 -3.59
N LEU A 50 2.49 14.27 -3.72
CA LEU A 50 2.84 15.59 -3.22
C LEU A 50 2.10 16.76 -3.90
N ARG A 51 1.46 16.51 -5.05
CA ARG A 51 0.64 17.49 -5.78
C ARG A 51 -0.85 17.32 -5.58
N LEU A 52 -1.28 16.23 -4.93
CA LEU A 52 -2.69 16.01 -4.65
C LEU A 52 -3.19 17.06 -3.63
N PRO A 53 -4.47 17.49 -3.73
CA PRO A 53 -5.10 18.31 -2.71
C PRO A 53 -5.10 17.59 -1.35
N ILE A 54 -4.21 18.01 -0.45
CA ILE A 54 -3.99 17.34 0.84
C ILE A 54 -5.25 17.37 1.71
N GLN A 55 -6.09 18.39 1.54
CA GLN A 55 -7.36 18.57 2.25
C GLN A 55 -8.40 17.50 1.87
N GLU A 56 -8.24 16.85 0.71
CA GLU A 56 -9.11 15.77 0.25
C GLU A 56 -8.59 14.37 0.67
N ILE A 57 -7.44 14.31 1.34
CA ILE A 57 -6.83 13.06 1.78
C ILE A 57 -7.39 12.68 3.15
N GLY A 58 -8.14 11.57 3.19
CA GLY A 58 -8.76 11.03 4.38
C GLY A 58 -10.11 11.64 4.72
N ILE A 59 -10.68 11.20 5.85
CA ILE A 59 -12.02 11.60 6.31
C ILE A 59 -11.91 12.42 7.60
N PHE A 60 -10.93 12.09 8.46
CA PHE A 60 -10.73 12.74 9.74
C PHE A 60 -9.35 13.38 9.84
N GLY A 61 -9.34 14.64 10.27
CA GLY A 61 -8.12 15.40 10.50
C GLY A 61 -7.40 15.80 9.21
N GLU A 62 -6.44 16.72 9.34
CA GLU A 62 -5.68 17.25 8.21
C GLU A 62 -4.24 16.75 8.25
N LEU A 63 -3.77 16.20 7.15
CA LEU A 63 -2.38 15.76 7.01
C LEU A 63 -1.47 16.98 6.86
N ASN A 64 -0.44 17.08 7.70
CA ASN A 64 0.56 18.14 7.55
C ASN A 64 1.31 17.95 6.22
N PRO A 65 1.43 18.99 5.35
CA PRO A 65 2.14 18.90 4.08
C PRO A 65 3.58 18.36 4.20
N ARG A 66 4.24 18.61 5.34
CA ARG A 66 5.60 18.12 5.61
C ARG A 66 5.66 16.60 5.80
N HIS A 67 4.56 15.98 6.21
CA HIS A 67 4.50 14.55 6.52
C HIS A 67 3.80 13.72 5.44
N VAL A 68 3.41 14.33 4.31
CA VAL A 68 2.77 13.62 3.18
C VAL A 68 3.67 12.51 2.64
N ALA A 69 4.96 12.79 2.48
CA ALA A 69 5.93 11.79 2.02
C ALA A 69 6.07 10.62 3.01
N THR A 70 6.13 10.92 4.31
CA THR A 70 6.19 9.90 5.38
C THR A 70 4.92 9.05 5.40
N TRP A 71 3.75 9.69 5.38
CA TRP A 71 2.45 9.02 5.33
C TRP A 71 2.35 8.07 4.12
N PHE A 72 2.74 8.55 2.95
CA PHE A 72 2.74 7.73 1.74
C PHE A 72 3.74 6.57 1.83
N GLY A 73 4.91 6.80 2.43
CA GLY A 73 5.89 5.74 2.71
C GLY A 73 5.33 4.67 3.66
N VAL A 74 4.60 5.06 4.70
CA VAL A 74 3.93 4.11 5.61
C VAL A 74 2.84 3.33 4.86
N LEU A 75 2.01 4.00 4.05
CA LEU A 75 1.02 3.32 3.20
C LEU A 75 1.66 2.32 2.25
N PHE A 76 2.81 2.69 1.66
CA PHE A 76 3.58 1.79 0.81
C PHE A 76 4.04 0.55 1.60
N CYS A 77 4.68 0.73 2.75
CA CYS A 77 5.14 -0.37 3.59
C CYS A 77 4.00 -1.33 3.98
N MET A 78 2.85 -0.77 4.35
CA MET A 78 1.67 -1.56 4.72
C MET A 78 1.11 -2.33 3.51
N ASN A 79 1.03 -1.70 2.32
CA ASN A 79 0.64 -2.37 1.08
C ASN A 79 1.59 -3.52 0.71
N MET A 80 2.90 -3.31 0.84
CA MET A 80 3.89 -4.35 0.53
C MET A 80 3.75 -5.55 1.47
N GLN A 81 3.50 -5.33 2.76
CA GLN A 81 3.22 -6.42 3.69
C GLN A 81 1.98 -7.23 3.30
N VAL A 82 0.89 -6.55 2.90
CA VAL A 82 -0.31 -7.24 2.39
C VAL A 82 0.03 -8.03 1.12
N SER A 83 0.75 -7.44 0.17
CA SER A 83 1.15 -8.11 -1.07
C SER A 83 2.00 -9.36 -0.84
N PHE A 84 2.88 -9.34 0.15
CA PHE A 84 3.78 -10.46 0.45
C PHE A 84 3.06 -11.67 1.08
N LEU A 85 1.87 -11.44 1.65
CA LEU A 85 1.07 -12.45 2.33
C LEU A 85 -0.14 -12.91 1.52
N SER A 86 -0.63 -12.08 0.58
CA SER A 86 -1.86 -12.33 -0.16
C SER A 86 -1.70 -13.40 -1.24
N PRO A 87 -2.66 -14.32 -1.41
CA PRO A 87 -2.75 -15.15 -2.61
C PRO A 87 -3.00 -14.26 -3.85
N PRO A 88 -2.51 -14.60 -5.06
CA PRO A 88 -1.84 -15.84 -5.47
C PRO A 88 -0.30 -15.80 -5.45
N PHE A 89 0.31 -14.65 -5.14
CA PHE A 89 1.75 -14.41 -5.32
C PHE A 89 2.56 -14.26 -4.03
N GLY A 90 1.96 -14.42 -2.84
CA GLY A 90 2.62 -14.22 -1.54
C GLY A 90 3.94 -15.00 -1.37
N PRO A 91 5.11 -14.37 -1.57
CA PRO A 91 6.40 -15.07 -1.55
C PRO A 91 6.69 -15.70 -0.18
N ALA A 92 6.16 -15.09 0.89
CA ALA A 92 6.28 -15.60 2.25
C ALA A 92 5.59 -16.97 2.42
N ALA A 93 4.47 -17.22 1.75
CA ALA A 93 3.77 -18.50 1.83
C ALA A 93 4.56 -19.61 1.13
N PHE A 94 5.15 -19.32 -0.03
CA PHE A 94 6.02 -20.25 -0.75
C PHE A 94 7.31 -20.53 0.00
N TYR A 95 7.90 -19.49 0.62
CA TYR A 95 9.07 -19.65 1.48
C TYR A 95 8.77 -20.56 2.67
N LEU A 96 7.66 -20.31 3.38
CA LEU A 96 7.26 -21.16 4.51
C LEU A 96 6.96 -22.59 4.05
N LYS A 97 6.35 -22.78 2.88
CA LYS A 97 6.08 -24.10 2.33
C LYS A 97 7.36 -24.89 2.03
N SER A 98 8.48 -24.23 1.70
CA SER A 98 9.75 -24.91 1.42
C SER A 98 10.37 -25.60 2.64
N VAL A 99 10.03 -25.14 3.85
CA VAL A 99 10.52 -25.69 5.13
C VAL A 99 9.43 -26.38 5.96
N ALA A 100 8.16 -26.21 5.58
CA ALA A 100 7.03 -26.81 6.29
C ALA A 100 6.94 -28.33 6.02
N PRO A 101 6.50 -29.13 7.02
CA PRO A 101 6.22 -30.55 6.85
C PRO A 101 5.29 -30.85 5.66
N ALA A 102 5.45 -32.03 5.06
CA ALA A 102 4.70 -32.43 3.87
C ALA A 102 3.16 -32.39 4.05
N HIS A 103 2.66 -32.64 5.26
CA HIS A 103 1.24 -32.64 5.58
C HIS A 103 0.60 -31.23 5.63
N ILE A 104 1.38 -30.16 5.72
CA ILE A 104 0.87 -28.78 5.72
C ILE A 104 0.75 -28.32 4.27
N SER A 105 -0.45 -28.08 3.77
CA SER A 105 -0.65 -27.59 2.41
C SER A 105 -0.35 -26.09 2.30
N LEU A 106 -0.11 -25.59 1.08
CA LEU A 106 0.02 -24.15 0.83
C LEU A 106 -1.26 -23.40 1.22
N THR A 107 -2.42 -24.04 1.03
CA THR A 107 -3.72 -23.51 1.43
C THR A 107 -3.83 -23.32 2.94
N ASP A 108 -3.25 -24.22 3.75
CA ASP A 108 -3.25 -24.09 5.21
C ASP A 108 -2.41 -22.89 5.66
N ILE A 109 -1.27 -22.65 4.99
CA ILE A 109 -0.43 -21.48 5.23
C ILE A 109 -1.19 -20.19 4.91
N PHE A 110 -1.83 -20.12 3.73
CA PHE A 110 -2.63 -18.94 3.37
C PHE A 110 -3.82 -18.71 4.29
N LYS A 111 -4.51 -19.76 4.76
CA LYS A 111 -5.55 -19.65 5.78
C LYS A 111 -5.00 -19.07 7.09
N GLY A 112 -3.78 -19.45 7.47
CA GLY A 112 -3.08 -18.88 8.63
C GLY A 112 -2.73 -17.40 8.47
N PHE A 113 -2.44 -16.94 7.25
CA PHE A 113 -2.17 -15.53 6.96
C PHE A 113 -3.42 -14.66 6.87
N LEU A 114 -4.56 -15.24 6.49
CA LEU A 114 -5.82 -14.52 6.33
C LEU A 114 -6.22 -13.62 7.53
N PRO A 115 -6.16 -14.07 8.80
CA PRO A 115 -6.46 -13.19 9.93
C PRO A 115 -5.47 -12.02 10.05
N PHE A 116 -4.18 -12.26 9.76
CA PHE A 116 -3.16 -11.22 9.79
C PHE A 116 -3.36 -10.20 8.67
N ILE A 117 -3.68 -10.65 7.46
CA ILE A 117 -4.05 -9.78 6.33
C ILE A 117 -5.27 -8.94 6.69
N GLY A 118 -6.28 -9.52 7.35
CA GLY A 118 -7.45 -8.79 7.83
C GLY A 118 -7.09 -7.63 8.75
N ILE A 119 -6.24 -7.87 9.76
CA ILE A 119 -5.74 -6.83 10.66
C ILE A 119 -4.93 -5.77 9.90
N GLN A 120 -4.11 -6.19 8.94
CA GLN A 120 -3.31 -5.30 8.13
C GLN A 120 -4.16 -4.38 7.26
N LEU A 121 -5.22 -4.91 6.65
CA LEU A 121 -6.19 -4.14 5.87
C LEU A 121 -6.96 -3.16 6.77
N MET A 122 -7.34 -3.58 7.97
CA MET A 122 -7.97 -2.67 8.94
C MET A 122 -7.03 -1.50 9.31
N ALA A 123 -5.76 -1.80 9.61
CA ALA A 123 -4.76 -0.77 9.91
C ALA A 123 -4.53 0.16 8.70
N LEU A 124 -4.50 -0.38 7.48
CA LEU A 124 -4.40 0.39 6.25
C LEU A 124 -5.62 1.30 6.02
N SER A 125 -6.83 0.80 6.30
CA SER A 125 -8.05 1.60 6.25
C SER A 125 -8.01 2.73 7.27
N VAL A 126 -7.55 2.48 8.50
CA VAL A 126 -7.39 3.53 9.52
C VAL A 126 -6.37 4.58 9.06
N LEU A 127 -5.24 4.19 8.48
CA LEU A 127 -4.24 5.12 7.93
C LEU A 127 -4.77 5.99 6.79
N LEU A 128 -5.67 5.45 5.96
CA LEU A 128 -6.34 6.20 4.91
C LEU A 128 -7.41 7.15 5.47
N ILE A 129 -8.20 6.68 6.43
CA ILE A 129 -9.33 7.41 7.00
C ILE A 129 -8.86 8.52 7.95
N TRP A 130 -7.79 8.28 8.70
CA TRP A 130 -7.18 9.22 9.65
C TRP A 130 -5.66 9.37 9.40
N PRO A 131 -5.25 10.06 8.31
CA PRO A 131 -3.84 10.24 7.95
C PRO A 131 -2.92 10.83 9.04
N PRO A 132 -3.36 11.79 9.88
CA PRO A 132 -2.53 12.39 10.92
C PRO A 132 -1.95 11.40 11.94
N ILE A 133 -2.49 10.18 12.03
CA ILE A 133 -2.02 9.16 12.97
C ILE A 133 -0.52 8.87 12.86
N VAL A 134 0.05 8.98 11.65
CA VAL A 134 1.49 8.74 11.42
C VAL A 134 2.37 9.83 12.04
N SER A 135 1.80 10.99 12.34
CA SER A 135 2.51 12.16 12.88
C SER A 135 2.39 12.28 14.39
N ILE A 136 1.64 11.41 15.07
CA ILE A 136 1.41 11.52 16.52
C ILE A 136 2.71 11.32 17.32
N LEU A 137 3.62 10.49 16.80
CA LEU A 137 4.88 10.13 17.46
C LEU A 137 6.11 10.77 16.80
N LEU A 138 5.91 11.71 15.86
CA LEU A 138 6.96 12.44 15.15
C LEU A 138 7.06 13.88 15.67
#